data_AF-A0A1E5K5E9-F1
#
_entry.id   AF-A0A1E5K5E9-F1
#
_cell.length_a   1.000
_cell.length_b   1.000
_cell.length_c   1.000
_cell.angle_alpha   90.00
_cell.angle_beta   90.00
_cell.angle_gamma   90.00
#
_symmetry.space_group_name_H-M   'P 1'
#
loop_
_entity.id
_entity.type
_entity.pdbx_description
1 polymer ?
#
loop_
_entity_poly.entity_id
_entity_poly.type
_entity_poly.pdbx_seq_one_letter_code
_entity_poly.pdbx_strand_id
1 'polypeptide(L)'
;MNLDRSLEVLEVVTQAWDEGFISFTDDNRFGKEIHLSNKKFMEISEGHEVFVVEDYNEHSERHNFEYRDCVFFTLIKKEPVASNPYGLTEQERDMRNAGHKESDFVE
;
A
#
# COMPACT_ATOMS: atom_id res chain seq x y z
N MET A 1 -8.87 -9.74 32.93
CA MET A 1 -9.49 -9.80 31.59
C MET A 1 -10.62 -10.81 31.68
N ASN A 2 -11.82 -10.49 31.19
CA ASN A 2 -12.99 -11.37 31.32
C ASN A 2 -12.94 -12.47 30.22
N LEU A 3 -13.17 -13.73 30.58
CA LEU A 3 -13.01 -14.88 29.69
C LEU A 3 -14.01 -14.78 28.51
N ASP A 4 -15.24 -14.40 28.81
CA ASP A 4 -16.33 -14.24 27.84
C ASP A 4 -15.97 -13.20 26.77
N ARG A 5 -15.42 -12.07 27.20
CA ARG A 5 -14.98 -10.99 26.29
C ARG A 5 -13.81 -11.42 25.39
N SER A 6 -13.02 -12.39 25.83
CA SER A 6 -11.89 -12.90 25.04
C SER A 6 -12.37 -13.87 23.96
N LEU A 7 -13.42 -14.65 24.25
CA LEU A 7 -14.08 -15.53 23.28
C LEU A 7 -14.84 -14.74 22.22
N GLU A 8 -15.58 -13.71 22.61
CA GLU A 8 -16.27 -12.80 21.66
C GLU A 8 -15.29 -12.13 20.70
N VAL A 9 -14.14 -11.67 21.21
CA VAL A 9 -13.08 -11.08 20.36
C VAL A 9 -12.50 -12.13 19.41
N LEU A 10 -12.29 -13.37 19.87
CA LEU A 10 -11.76 -14.45 19.03
C LEU A 10 -12.73 -14.81 17.89
N GLU A 11 -14.04 -14.87 18.18
CA GLU A 11 -15.07 -15.16 17.18
C GLU A 11 -15.11 -14.07 16.09
N VAL A 12 -15.12 -12.79 16.49
CA VAL A 12 -15.11 -11.67 15.55
C VAL A 12 -13.83 -11.65 14.72
N VAL A 13 -12.68 -11.91 15.33
CA VAL A 13 -11.39 -11.99 14.64
C VAL A 13 -11.37 -13.15 13.63
N THR A 14 -11.87 -14.32 14.03
CA THR A 14 -11.92 -15.50 13.13
C THR A 14 -12.85 -15.25 11.95
N GLN A 15 -14.02 -14.65 12.20
CA GLN A 15 -14.95 -14.30 11.13
C GLN A 15 -14.35 -13.26 10.17
N ALA A 16 -13.69 -12.22 10.68
CA ALA A 16 -13.02 -11.22 9.85
C ALA A 16 -11.86 -11.83 9.03
N TRP A 17 -11.18 -12.84 9.56
CA TRP A 17 -10.19 -13.60 8.80
C TRP A 17 -10.85 -14.39 7.65
N ASP A 18 -11.92 -15.13 7.95
CA ASP A 18 -12.61 -15.98 6.97
C ASP A 18 -13.23 -15.16 5.82
N GLU A 19 -13.68 -13.94 6.13
CA GLU A 19 -14.20 -12.97 5.17
C GLU A 19 -13.08 -12.21 4.41
N GLY A 20 -11.81 -12.46 4.74
CA GLY A 20 -10.64 -11.83 4.10
C GLY A 20 -10.40 -10.38 4.48
N PHE A 21 -11.03 -9.90 5.56
CA PHE A 21 -10.83 -8.53 6.06
C PHE A 21 -9.51 -8.34 6.80
N ILE A 22 -9.00 -9.40 7.42
CA ILE A 22 -7.69 -9.43 8.09
C ILE A 22 -6.91 -10.65 7.64
N SER A 23 -5.58 -10.54 7.60
CA SER A 23 -4.69 -11.70 7.50
C SER A 23 -3.56 -11.57 8.50
N PHE A 24 -3.30 -12.64 9.25
CA PHE A 24 -2.12 -12.79 10.10
C PHE A 24 -1.00 -13.41 9.29
N THR A 25 0.15 -12.76 9.31
CA THR A 25 1.40 -13.29 8.79
C THR A 25 2.43 -13.27 9.92
N ASP A 26 3.25 -14.31 9.99
CA ASP A 26 4.43 -14.33 10.85
C ASP A 26 5.63 -14.12 9.94
N ASP A 27 6.06 -12.87 9.81
CA ASP A 27 7.28 -12.52 9.09
C ASP A 27 8.42 -12.44 10.11
N ASN A 28 9.44 -13.27 9.93
CA ASN A 28 10.65 -13.29 10.77
C ASN A 28 11.34 -11.91 10.88
N ARG A 29 11.01 -10.94 10.01
CA ARG A 29 11.54 -9.57 10.05
C ARG A 29 10.79 -8.62 10.99
N PHE A 30 9.49 -8.82 11.20
CA PHE A 30 8.62 -7.87 11.88
C PHE A 30 7.81 -8.49 13.03
N GLY A 31 7.85 -9.82 13.19
CA GLY A 31 7.11 -10.55 14.21
C GLY A 31 5.65 -10.79 13.81
N LYS A 32 4.73 -10.61 14.77
CA LYS A 32 3.29 -10.82 14.54
C LYS A 32 2.72 -9.66 13.73
N GLU A 33 2.24 -9.96 12.54
CA GLU A 33 1.71 -8.95 11.63
C GLU A 33 0.21 -9.12 11.41
N ILE A 34 -0.48 -7.99 11.27
CA ILE A 34 -1.91 -7.92 10.95
C ILE A 34 -2.08 -7.03 9.72
N HIS A 35 -2.46 -7.64 8.61
CA HIS A 35 -2.82 -6.90 7.41
C HIS A 35 -4.24 -6.34 7.54
N LEU A 36 -4.40 -5.06 7.25
CA LEU A 36 -5.68 -4.36 7.23
C LEU A 36 -5.96 -3.80 5.83
N SER A 37 -7.24 -3.71 5.47
CA SER A 37 -7.66 -2.89 4.32
C SER A 37 -7.27 -1.42 4.52
N ASN A 38 -7.01 -0.69 3.42
CA ASN A 38 -6.58 0.72 3.46
C ASN A 38 -7.54 1.58 4.30
N LYS A 39 -8.87 1.38 4.15
CA LYS A 39 -9.87 2.12 4.91
C LYS A 39 -9.71 1.93 6.42
N LYS A 40 -9.57 0.67 6.86
CA LYS A 40 -9.45 0.35 8.29
C LYS A 40 -8.10 0.73 8.86
N PHE A 41 -7.04 0.60 8.07
CA PHE A 41 -5.72 1.08 8.45
C PHE A 41 -5.77 2.58 8.80
N MET A 42 -6.34 3.41 7.91
CA MET A 42 -6.43 4.87 8.15
C MET A 42 -7.29 5.22 9.37
N GLU A 43 -8.37 4.48 9.63
CA GLU A 43 -9.22 4.68 10.81
C GLU A 43 -8.50 4.32 12.13
N ILE A 44 -7.69 3.25 12.12
CA ILE A 44 -7.06 2.72 13.35
C ILE A 44 -5.70 3.36 13.60
N SER A 45 -4.99 3.79 12.56
CA SER A 45 -3.69 4.46 12.68
C SER A 45 -3.82 5.89 13.23
N GLU A 46 -5.03 6.41 13.43
CA GLU A 46 -5.24 7.75 14.00
C GLU A 46 -4.61 7.83 15.40
N GLY A 47 -3.64 8.74 15.56
CA GLY A 47 -2.88 8.89 16.81
C GLY A 47 -1.69 7.94 16.98
N HIS A 48 -1.39 7.12 15.97
CA HIS A 48 -0.20 6.28 15.90
C HIS A 48 0.84 6.86 14.93
N GLU A 49 2.11 6.62 15.21
CA GLU A 49 3.20 6.93 14.27
C GLU A 49 3.18 5.91 13.13
N VAL A 50 2.99 6.41 11.91
CA VAL A 50 2.96 5.58 10.69
C VAL A 50 4.31 5.68 10.00
N PHE A 51 4.92 4.53 9.72
CA PHE A 51 6.16 4.43 8.95
C PHE A 51 5.95 3.66 7.65
N VAL A 52 6.64 4.11 6.61
CA VAL A 52 6.53 3.57 5.24
C VAL A 52 7.79 2.78 4.91
N VAL A 53 7.61 1.59 4.37
CA VAL A 53 8.68 0.78 3.78
C VAL A 53 8.62 0.97 2.27
N GLU A 54 9.47 1.87 1.76
CA GLU A 54 9.47 2.36 0.37
C GLU A 54 9.79 1.27 -0.67
N ASP A 55 10.50 0.21 -0.25
CA ASP A 55 10.99 -0.90 -1.09
C ASP A 55 10.25 -2.23 -0.85
N TYR A 56 8.95 -2.20 -0.49
CA TYR A 56 8.20 -3.45 -0.33
C TYR A 56 8.01 -4.18 -1.68
N ASN A 57 7.62 -3.46 -2.73
CA ASN A 57 7.72 -3.90 -4.13
C ASN A 57 7.60 -2.70 -5.10
N GLU A 58 7.80 -2.94 -6.41
CA GLU A 58 7.77 -1.90 -7.45
C GLU A 58 6.39 -1.21 -7.62
N HIS A 59 5.32 -1.78 -7.08
CA HIS A 59 3.94 -1.36 -7.35
C HIS A 59 3.15 -0.90 -6.12
N SER A 60 3.73 -1.01 -4.92
CA SER A 60 3.05 -0.65 -3.68
C SER A 60 4.03 -0.26 -2.57
N GLU A 61 3.55 0.64 -1.73
CA GLU A 61 4.20 1.07 -0.50
C GLU A 61 3.53 0.34 0.66
N ARG A 62 4.35 -0.18 1.58
CA ARG A 62 3.85 -0.80 2.80
C ARG A 62 3.85 0.23 3.91
N HIS A 63 2.66 0.60 4.37
CA HIS A 63 2.47 1.48 5.51
C HIS A 63 2.26 0.62 6.75
N ASN A 64 2.91 0.99 7.85
CA ASN A 64 2.86 0.24 9.09
C ASN A 64 2.66 1.17 10.27
N PHE A 65 2.03 0.66 11.33
CA PHE A 65 2.15 1.24 12.66
C PHE A 65 2.26 0.10 13.68
N GLU A 66 2.91 0.41 14.81
CA GLU A 66 3.05 -0.53 15.91
C GLU A 66 1.97 -0.28 16.96
N TYR A 67 1.34 -1.36 17.41
CA TYR A 67 0.48 -1.32 18.58
C TYR A 67 0.75 -2.55 19.45
N ARG A 68 1.39 -2.31 20.60
CA ARG A 68 1.96 -3.37 21.46
C ARG A 68 2.97 -4.21 20.66
N ASP A 69 2.99 -5.53 20.83
CA ASP A 69 3.91 -6.46 20.16
C ASP A 69 3.39 -6.93 18.79
N CYS A 70 2.58 -6.11 18.11
CA CYS A 70 2.00 -6.41 16.79
C CYS A 70 2.22 -5.25 15.82
N VAL A 71 2.61 -5.59 14.60
CA VAL A 71 2.71 -4.66 13.48
C VAL A 71 1.42 -4.73 12.68
N PHE A 72 0.72 -3.61 12.58
CA PHE A 72 -0.42 -3.47 11.68
C PHE A 72 0.07 -2.85 10.38
N PHE A 73 -0.31 -3.44 9.25
CA PHE A 73 0.13 -2.94 7.96
C PHE A 73 -0.98 -2.90 6.91
N THR A 74 -0.77 -2.07 5.89
CA THR A 74 -1.57 -2.05 4.67
C THR A 74 -0.68 -1.81 3.46
N LEU A 75 -1.16 -2.21 2.29
CA LEU A 75 -0.45 -2.04 1.03
C LEU A 75 -1.17 -0.98 0.19
N ILE A 76 -0.51 0.16 0.00
CA ILE A 76 -1.02 1.25 -0.83
C ILE A 76 -0.38 1.13 -2.21
N LYS A 77 -1.21 1.02 -3.25
CA LYS A 77 -0.70 0.99 -4.63
C LYS A 77 -0.03 2.33 -4.94
N LYS A 78 1.19 2.29 -5.47
CA LYS A 78 1.82 3.48 -6.06
C LYS A 78 0.95 3.88 -7.25
N GLU A 79 0.54 5.16 -7.32
CA GLU A 79 -0.13 5.63 -8.53
C GLU A 79 0.79 5.37 -9.72
N PRO A 80 0.29 4.81 -10.83
CA PRO A 80 1.10 4.66 -12.01
C PRO A 80 1.48 6.07 -12.47
N VAL A 81 2.75 6.43 -12.29
CA VAL A 81 3.30 7.61 -12.97
C VAL A 81 3.08 7.33 -14.44
N ALA A 82 2.23 8.12 -15.08
CA ALA A 82 1.99 7.98 -16.50
C ALA A 82 3.35 7.96 -17.19
N SER A 83 3.69 6.85 -17.85
CA SER A 83 4.93 6.73 -18.62
C SER A 83 5.01 7.79 -19.73
N ASN A 84 3.88 8.44 -19.98
CA ASN A 84 3.69 9.48 -20.95
C ASN A 84 2.67 10.53 -20.44
N PRO A 85 3.08 11.47 -19.56
CA PRO A 85 2.18 12.48 -19.00
C PRO A 85 1.65 13.47 -20.05
N TYR A 86 2.21 13.43 -21.26
CA TYR A 86 1.88 14.33 -22.37
C TYR A 86 1.16 13.63 -23.54
N GLY A 87 0.90 12.31 -23.45
CA GLY A 87 0.27 11.57 -24.56
C GLY A 87 1.12 11.46 -25.83
N LEU A 88 2.42 11.77 -25.77
CA LEU A 88 3.36 11.71 -26.88
C LEU A 88 3.63 10.27 -27.32
N THR A 89 3.47 9.99 -28.61
CA THR A 89 3.99 8.77 -29.23
C THR A 89 5.51 8.65 -29.00
N GLU A 90 6.05 7.43 -29.10
CA GLU A 90 7.48 7.18 -28.95
C GLU A 90 8.32 8.05 -29.90
N GLN A 91 7.82 8.26 -31.12
CA GLN A 91 8.41 9.12 -32.12
C GLN A 91 8.47 10.60 -31.68
N GLU A 92 7.40 11.15 -31.11
CA GLU A 92 7.36 12.55 -30.63
C GLU A 92 8.29 12.77 -29.42
N ARG A 93 8.40 11.76 -28.55
CA ARG A 93 9.34 11.79 -27.42
C ARG A 93 10.79 11.83 -27.91
N ASP A 94 11.13 10.98 -28.87
CA ASP A 94 12.49 10.89 -29.42
C ASP A 94 12.86 12.15 -30.23
N MET A 95 11.90 12.73 -30.96
CA MET A 95 12.08 14.02 -31.63
C MET A 95 12.38 15.15 -30.65
N ARG A 96 11.63 15.24 -29.56
CA ARG A 96 11.85 16.25 -28.53
C ARG A 96 13.20 16.07 -27.83
N ASN A 97 13.58 14.83 -27.54
CA ASN A 97 14.90 14.51 -26.96
C ASN A 97 16.04 14.83 -27.91
N ALA A 98 15.83 14.69 -29.22
CA ALA A 98 16.77 15.09 -30.27
C ALA A 98 16.75 16.60 -30.57
N GLY A 99 15.88 17.38 -29.92
CA GLY A 99 15.83 18.84 -30.05
C GLY A 99 15.10 19.35 -31.30
N HIS A 100 14.34 18.48 -31.98
CA HIS A 100 13.52 18.87 -33.12
C HIS A 100 12.29 19.67 -32.68
N LYS A 101 11.87 20.63 -33.49
CA LYS A 101 10.66 21.42 -33.28
C LYS A 101 9.55 20.89 -34.19
N GLU A 102 8.29 21.01 -33.77
CA GLU A 102 7.13 20.60 -34.60
C GLU A 102 7.13 21.25 -36.00
N SER A 103 7.70 22.45 -36.11
CA SER A 103 7.88 23.17 -37.38
C SER A 103 8.78 22.47 -38.39
N ASP A 104 9.58 21.48 -37.98
CA ASP A 104 10.50 20.77 -38.86
C ASP A 104 9.78 19.78 -39.81
N PHE A 105 8.48 19.53 -39.59
CA PHE A 105 7.72 18.48 -40.28
C PHE A 105 6.41 18.96 -40.95
N VAL A 106 6.09 20.25 -40.86
CA VAL A 106 4.93 20.84 -41.54
C VAL A 106 5.42 21.51 -42.82
N GLU A 107 5.19 20.88 -43.97
CA GLU A 107 5.29 21.52 -45.29
C GLU A 107 4.15 22.51 -45.53
#